data_AF-A0A6B2L9T0-F1
#
_entry.id   AF-A0A6B2L9T0-F1
#
_cell.length_a   1.000
_cell.length_b   1.000
_cell.length_c   1.000
_cell.angle_alpha   90.00
_cell.angle_beta   90.00
_cell.angle_gamma   90.00
#
_symmetry.space_group_name_H-M   'P 1'
#
loop_
_entity.id
_entity.type
_entity.pdbx_description
1 polymer ?
#
loop_
_entity_poly.entity_id
_entity_poly.type
_entity_poly.pdbx_seq_one_letter_code
_entity_poly.pdbx_strand_id
1 'polypeptide(L)'
;MSTEKTYGEGIEAALNNWSTPLRIKKNLATLEQVNAIFSSLEPLYSLHLVLLEKLQERKDNTGETFVKMAEMMKLYIDYVNKYEMMSKTYNDLCSNKQFKVFDHETAQKSGKGPLMGILITPVQRLPRYQLLLETLLKNTDPSHPDYSNIDTALQKMRKVNQAINEKKRDYENRKKISQITALVKTKDKTGIESYIVAPHRVCIYDGPLDFNYKSKGRKKGHIYLMNDILLITKITPDPNALDYVAIMNLKSMIPTLENDELTLVVSHRSCILYLDNGDDKWYSSVTETIKSC
;
A
#
# COMPACT_ATOMS: atom_id res chain seq x y z
N MET A 1 -20.29 20.22 -7.98
CA MET A 1 -19.47 21.44 -7.82
C MET A 1 -19.23 21.82 -6.36
N SER A 2 -20.25 21.99 -5.51
CA SER A 2 -20.04 22.40 -4.10
C SER A 2 -19.06 21.47 -3.36
N THR A 3 -19.24 20.15 -3.53
CA THR A 3 -18.36 19.14 -2.92
C THR A 3 -16.92 19.19 -3.43
N GLU A 4 -16.68 19.67 -4.65
CA GLU A 4 -15.34 19.82 -5.23
C GLU A 4 -14.63 21.02 -4.63
N LYS A 5 -15.34 22.15 -4.56
CA LYS A 5 -14.85 23.37 -3.94
C LYS A 5 -14.47 23.14 -2.48
N THR A 6 -15.37 22.55 -1.68
CA THR A 6 -15.09 22.28 -0.26
C THR A 6 -13.91 21.33 -0.07
N TYR A 7 -13.71 20.38 -0.98
CA TYR A 7 -12.57 19.46 -0.92
C TYR A 7 -11.25 20.17 -1.22
N GLY A 8 -11.19 20.99 -2.29
CA GLY A 8 -10.03 21.81 -2.61
C GLY A 8 -9.67 22.78 -1.48
N GLU A 9 -10.67 23.49 -0.92
CA GLU A 9 -10.49 24.38 0.23
C GLU A 9 -9.95 23.65 1.49
N GLY A 10 -10.31 22.38 1.66
CA GLY A 10 -9.78 21.55 2.74
C GLY A 10 -8.28 21.31 2.57
N ILE A 11 -7.85 20.88 1.38
CA ILE A 11 -6.44 20.66 1.07
C ILE A 11 -5.65 21.97 1.18
N GLU A 12 -6.19 23.06 0.63
CA GLU A 12 -5.59 24.39 0.75
C GLU A 12 -5.38 24.79 2.21
N ALA A 13 -6.40 24.61 3.05
CA ALA A 13 -6.29 24.90 4.47
C ALA A 13 -5.20 24.05 5.15
N ALA A 14 -5.09 22.76 4.83
CA ALA A 14 -4.01 21.90 5.33
C ALA A 14 -2.61 22.42 4.93
N LEU A 15 -2.44 22.84 3.68
CA LEU A 15 -1.17 23.38 3.19
C LEU A 15 -0.84 24.74 3.84
N ASN A 16 -1.79 25.65 3.89
CA ASN A 16 -1.54 27.02 4.36
C ASN A 16 -1.46 27.13 5.88
N ASN A 17 -2.35 26.45 6.60
CA ASN A 17 -2.50 26.64 8.05
C ASN A 17 -1.66 25.64 8.86
N TRP A 18 -1.34 24.46 8.31
CA TRP A 18 -0.50 23.47 8.98
C TRP A 18 0.88 23.34 8.34
N SER A 19 0.97 23.00 7.04
CA SER A 19 2.26 22.72 6.40
C SER A 19 3.21 23.91 6.50
N THR A 20 2.79 25.10 6.05
CA THR A 20 3.64 26.30 6.04
C THR A 20 4.17 26.66 7.44
N PRO A 21 3.35 26.76 8.50
CA PRO A 21 3.87 27.01 9.85
C PRO A 21 4.78 25.91 10.39
N LEU A 22 4.48 24.64 10.12
CA LEU A 22 5.29 23.51 10.60
C LEU A 22 6.67 23.45 9.92
N ARG A 23 6.80 23.91 8.66
CA ARG A 23 8.11 24.04 7.99
C ARG A 23 9.01 25.07 8.67
N ILE A 24 8.43 26.06 9.37
CA ILE A 24 9.16 27.14 10.06
C ILE A 24 9.42 26.78 11.53
N LYS A 25 8.41 26.26 12.22
CA LYS A 25 8.44 25.97 13.66
C LYS A 25 9.08 24.61 13.95
N LYS A 26 10.41 24.55 13.91
CA LYS A 26 11.22 23.32 14.11
C LYS A 26 11.01 22.63 15.46
N ASN A 27 10.46 23.32 16.47
CA ASN A 27 10.11 22.72 17.78
C ASN A 27 8.82 21.88 17.73
N LEU A 28 8.01 22.02 16.68
CA LEU A 28 6.75 21.28 16.53
C LEU A 28 6.93 19.99 15.73
N ALA A 29 7.69 20.05 14.63
CA ALA A 29 7.96 18.92 13.75
C ALA A 29 9.30 19.12 13.01
N THR A 30 9.95 18.02 12.63
CA THR A 30 11.10 18.08 11.71
C THR A 30 10.62 18.29 10.28
N LEU A 31 11.48 18.83 9.42
CA LEU A 31 11.15 19.01 8.00
C LEU A 31 10.83 17.68 7.30
N GLU A 32 11.49 16.58 7.72
CA GLU A 32 11.20 15.24 7.24
C GLU A 32 9.79 14.78 7.60
N GLN A 33 9.36 14.99 8.85
CA GLN A 33 8.00 14.66 9.29
C GLN A 33 6.95 15.49 8.55
N VAL A 34 7.21 16.78 8.32
CA VAL A 34 6.33 17.65 7.55
C VAL A 34 6.24 17.18 6.09
N ASN A 35 7.37 16.86 5.46
CA ASN A 35 7.37 16.33 4.09
C ASN A 35 6.63 14.98 4.01
N ALA A 36 6.80 14.11 5.00
CA ALA A 36 6.10 12.83 5.06
C ALA A 36 4.57 12.98 5.16
N ILE A 37 4.08 14.09 5.72
CA ILE A 37 2.64 14.37 5.86
C ILE A 37 2.07 15.14 4.66
N PHE A 38 2.77 16.14 4.13
CA PHE A 38 2.15 17.10 3.20
C PHE A 38 2.63 17.00 1.75
N SER A 39 3.80 16.40 1.46
CA SER A 39 4.38 16.45 0.11
C SER A 39 3.50 15.82 -0.98
N SER A 40 2.73 14.79 -0.65
CA SER A 40 1.80 14.14 -1.60
C SER A 40 0.47 14.89 -1.77
N LEU A 41 0.15 15.89 -0.94
CA LEU A 41 -1.05 16.71 -1.09
C LEU A 41 -0.91 17.77 -2.17
N GLU A 42 0.29 18.35 -2.36
CA GLU A 42 0.52 19.47 -3.28
C GLU A 42 0.14 19.12 -4.73
N PRO A 43 0.53 17.95 -5.29
CA PRO A 43 0.10 17.56 -6.64
C PRO A 43 -1.41 17.34 -6.74
N LEU A 44 -2.05 16.84 -5.68
CA LEU A 44 -3.50 16.69 -5.65
C LEU A 44 -4.18 18.05 -5.62
N TYR A 45 -3.69 19.00 -4.83
CA TYR A 45 -4.25 20.35 -4.82
C TYR A 45 -4.27 20.97 -6.22
N SER A 46 -3.13 20.93 -6.92
CA SER A 46 -3.01 21.40 -8.29
C SER A 46 -3.97 20.69 -9.26
N LEU A 47 -4.11 19.37 -9.14
CA LEU A 47 -5.09 18.59 -9.91
C LEU A 47 -6.52 19.10 -9.68
N HIS A 48 -6.88 19.41 -8.43
CA HIS A 48 -8.23 19.83 -8.06
C HIS A 48 -8.55 21.26 -8.43
N LEU A 49 -7.56 22.15 -8.46
CA LEU A 49 -7.74 23.49 -9.05
C LEU A 49 -8.11 23.39 -10.53
N VAL A 50 -7.36 22.58 -11.29
CA VAL A 50 -7.65 22.35 -12.72
C VAL A 50 -9.01 21.68 -12.94
N LEU A 51 -9.36 20.68 -12.11
CA LEU A 51 -10.67 20.05 -12.21
C LEU A 51 -11.80 21.05 -11.92
N LEU A 52 -11.65 21.86 -10.88
CA LEU A 52 -12.67 22.83 -10.48
C LEU A 52 -12.88 23.89 -11.57
N GLU A 53 -11.79 24.43 -12.14
CA GLU A 53 -11.84 25.38 -13.26
C GLU A 53 -12.63 24.78 -14.43
N LYS A 54 -12.29 23.57 -14.88
CA LYS A 54 -12.99 22.89 -15.99
C LYS A 54 -14.47 22.65 -15.71
N LEU A 55 -14.81 22.27 -14.47
CA LEU A 55 -16.20 22.07 -14.06
C LEU A 55 -17.00 23.38 -13.97
N GLN A 56 -16.32 24.52 -13.75
CA GLN A 56 -16.95 25.84 -13.72
C GLN A 56 -17.17 26.41 -15.13
N GLU A 57 -16.27 26.13 -16.07
CA GLU A 57 -16.36 26.58 -17.46
C GLU A 57 -17.58 26.02 -18.20
N ARG A 58 -17.91 24.73 -18.00
CA ARG A 58 -19.04 24.05 -18.68
C ARG A 58 -19.75 23.06 -17.78
N LYS A 59 -20.85 23.49 -17.17
CA LYS A 59 -21.66 22.65 -16.27
C LYS A 59 -22.31 21.45 -16.98
N ASP A 60 -22.69 21.62 -18.24
CA ASP A 60 -23.45 20.64 -19.02
C ASP A 60 -22.58 19.51 -19.62
N ASN A 61 -21.25 19.60 -19.46
CA ASN A 61 -20.25 18.64 -19.97
C ASN A 61 -19.43 18.01 -18.83
N THR A 62 -20.09 17.69 -17.71
CA THR A 62 -19.43 17.11 -16.53
C THR A 62 -18.79 15.76 -16.87
N GLY A 63 -19.50 14.90 -17.62
CA GLY A 63 -18.99 13.62 -18.10
C GLY A 63 -17.71 13.78 -18.92
N GLU A 64 -17.74 14.64 -19.95
CA GLU A 64 -16.57 14.90 -20.80
C GLU A 64 -15.35 15.36 -19.98
N THR A 65 -15.57 16.21 -18.99
CA THR A 65 -14.52 16.71 -18.09
C THR A 65 -13.86 15.55 -17.33
N PHE A 66 -14.64 14.65 -16.73
CA PHE A 66 -14.09 13.49 -16.03
C PHE A 66 -13.41 12.50 -16.97
N VAL A 67 -13.89 12.33 -18.21
CA VAL A 67 -13.21 11.48 -19.22
C VAL A 67 -11.79 11.96 -19.49
N LYS A 68 -11.58 13.29 -19.57
CA LYS A 68 -10.27 13.92 -19.80
C LYS A 68 -9.38 13.87 -18.56
N MET A 69 -9.96 14.03 -17.37
CA MET A 69 -9.23 14.08 -16.10
C MET A 69 -8.87 12.70 -15.54
N ALA A 70 -9.53 11.63 -15.99
CA ALA A 70 -9.37 10.28 -15.43
C ALA A 70 -7.92 9.78 -15.38
N GLU A 71 -7.09 10.06 -16.39
CA GLU A 71 -5.69 9.63 -16.39
C GLU A 71 -4.88 10.36 -15.31
N MET A 72 -5.14 11.66 -15.11
CA MET A 72 -4.50 12.46 -14.06
C MET A 72 -4.92 12.03 -12.65
N MET A 73 -6.09 11.39 -12.49
CA MET A 73 -6.52 10.83 -11.19
C MET A 73 -5.59 9.73 -10.68
N LYS A 74 -4.71 9.16 -11.52
CA LYS A 74 -3.65 8.24 -11.08
C LYS A 74 -2.63 8.89 -10.14
N LEU A 75 -2.58 10.22 -10.04
CA LEU A 75 -1.76 10.92 -9.03
C LEU A 75 -2.12 10.53 -7.60
N TYR A 76 -3.35 10.05 -7.36
CA TYR A 76 -3.77 9.54 -6.06
C TYR A 76 -3.05 8.25 -5.65
N ILE A 77 -2.44 7.50 -6.57
CA ILE A 77 -1.68 6.28 -6.25
C ILE A 77 -0.61 6.58 -5.20
N ASP A 78 0.17 7.64 -5.42
CA ASP A 78 1.25 8.03 -4.51
C ASP A 78 0.70 8.42 -3.13
N TYR A 79 -0.38 9.20 -3.11
CA TYR A 79 -1.04 9.63 -1.88
C TYR A 79 -1.55 8.44 -1.06
N VAL A 80 -2.32 7.55 -1.70
CA VAL A 80 -2.94 6.39 -1.05
C VAL A 80 -1.88 5.42 -0.52
N ASN A 81 -0.79 5.22 -1.25
CA ASN A 81 0.32 4.36 -0.81
C ASN A 81 1.04 4.93 0.42
N LYS A 82 1.18 6.26 0.52
CA LYS A 82 1.86 6.93 1.63
C LYS A 82 0.96 7.20 2.83
N TYR A 83 -0.37 7.11 2.67
CA TYR A 83 -1.34 7.51 3.69
C TYR A 83 -1.13 6.83 5.05
N GLU A 84 -0.81 5.52 5.08
CA GLU A 84 -0.58 4.81 6.34
C GLU A 84 0.65 5.36 7.08
N MET A 85 1.75 5.61 6.36
CA MET A 85 2.95 6.21 6.92
C MET A 85 2.72 7.65 7.37
N MET A 86 1.99 8.43 6.58
CA MET A 86 1.55 9.79 6.95
C MET A 86 0.74 9.78 8.26
N SER A 87 -0.24 8.88 8.37
CA SER A 87 -1.06 8.72 9.57
C SER A 87 -0.22 8.36 10.79
N LYS A 88 0.74 7.44 10.63
CA LYS A 88 1.69 7.09 11.69
C LYS A 88 2.53 8.30 12.12
N THR A 89 3.13 9.02 11.17
CA THR A 89 3.93 10.22 11.45
C THR A 89 3.12 11.30 12.17
N TYR A 90 1.86 11.50 11.76
CA TYR A 90 0.96 12.42 12.46
C TYR A 90 0.72 11.97 13.92
N ASN A 91 0.43 10.69 14.14
CA ASN A 91 0.22 10.16 15.49
C ASN A 91 1.48 10.27 16.36
N ASP A 92 2.66 10.07 15.77
CA ASP A 92 3.94 10.26 16.45
C ASP A 92 4.11 11.74 16.86
N LEU A 93 3.77 12.69 15.98
CA LEU A 93 3.76 14.12 16.30
C LEU A 93 2.76 14.47 17.41
N CYS A 94 1.63 13.78 17.50
CA CYS A 94 0.70 13.94 18.61
C CYS A 94 1.32 13.57 19.97
N SER A 95 2.46 12.89 20.05
CA SER A 95 3.18 12.72 21.32
C SER A 95 3.82 14.02 21.81
N ASN A 96 4.08 14.98 20.93
CA ASN A 96 4.55 16.32 21.28
C ASN A 96 3.36 17.19 21.74
N LYS A 97 3.38 17.60 23.02
CA LYS A 97 2.34 18.47 23.61
C LYS A 97 2.19 19.80 22.88
N GLN A 98 3.29 20.42 22.43
CA GLN A 98 3.24 21.70 21.71
C GLN A 98 2.59 21.53 20.34
N PHE A 99 2.87 20.42 19.64
CA PHE A 99 2.20 20.09 18.38
C PHE A 99 0.70 19.89 18.58
N LYS A 100 0.27 19.14 19.61
CA LYS A 100 -1.16 18.94 19.92
C LYS A 100 -1.91 20.26 20.14
N VAL A 101 -1.33 21.18 20.90
CA VAL A 101 -1.93 22.50 21.14
C VAL A 101 -2.01 23.29 19.83
N PHE A 102 -0.91 23.32 19.06
CA PHE A 102 -0.88 23.96 17.75
C PHE A 102 -1.95 23.40 16.79
N ASP A 103 -2.04 22.08 16.67
CA ASP A 103 -3.00 21.42 15.79
C ASP A 103 -4.45 21.74 16.19
N HIS A 104 -4.76 21.67 17.49
CA HIS A 104 -6.09 21.99 18.00
C HIS A 104 -6.49 23.45 17.75
N GLU A 105 -5.60 24.41 18.07
CA GLU A 105 -5.85 25.83 17.82
C GLU A 105 -5.99 26.12 16.32
N THR A 106 -5.19 25.47 15.48
CA THR A 106 -5.23 25.64 14.02
C THR A 106 -6.53 25.07 13.45
N ALA A 107 -6.99 23.91 13.93
CA ALA A 107 -8.27 23.34 13.57
C ALA A 107 -9.45 24.27 13.91
N GLN A 108 -9.44 24.87 15.12
CA GLN A 108 -10.47 25.84 15.51
C GLN A 108 -10.44 27.10 14.63
N LYS A 109 -9.26 27.69 14.41
CA LYS A 109 -9.09 28.92 13.61
C LYS A 109 -9.45 28.73 12.15
N SER A 110 -9.12 27.58 11.56
CA SER A 110 -9.40 27.30 10.15
C SER A 110 -10.89 27.03 9.89
N GLY A 111 -11.65 26.57 10.88
CA GLY A 111 -13.04 26.15 10.71
C GLY A 111 -13.25 24.94 9.79
N LYS A 112 -12.17 24.26 9.37
CA LYS A 112 -12.21 23.09 8.46
C LYS A 112 -12.20 21.75 9.19
N GLY A 113 -12.14 21.76 10.52
CA GLY A 113 -12.05 20.56 11.36
C GLY A 113 -10.61 20.10 11.60
N PRO A 114 -10.42 18.91 12.19
CA PRO A 114 -9.10 18.39 12.53
C PRO A 114 -8.27 18.03 11.29
N LEU A 115 -6.95 18.19 11.37
CA LEU A 115 -6.05 17.93 10.24
C LEU A 115 -6.21 16.51 9.68
N MET A 116 -6.25 15.48 10.53
CA MET A 116 -6.46 14.11 10.07
C MET A 116 -7.79 13.90 9.35
N GLY A 117 -8.82 14.66 9.72
CA GLY A 117 -10.09 14.68 9.02
C GLY A 117 -9.96 15.19 7.59
N ILE A 118 -9.03 16.12 7.34
CA ILE A 118 -8.68 16.59 5.99
C ILE A 118 -7.81 15.54 5.27
N LEU A 119 -6.79 15.00 5.93
CA LEU A 119 -5.83 14.06 5.33
C LEU A 119 -6.49 12.73 4.87
N ILE A 120 -7.58 12.28 5.48
CA ILE A 120 -8.28 11.09 4.98
C ILE A 120 -9.11 11.36 3.71
N THR A 121 -9.45 12.63 3.44
CA THR A 121 -10.39 12.96 2.35
C THR A 121 -9.93 12.53 0.97
N PRO A 122 -8.64 12.58 0.57
CA PRO A 122 -8.24 12.11 -0.75
C PRO A 122 -8.42 10.60 -0.93
N VAL A 123 -8.22 9.80 0.14
CA VAL A 123 -8.50 8.35 0.10
C VAL A 123 -9.99 8.10 -0.16
N GLN A 124 -10.87 8.94 0.39
CA GLN A 124 -12.32 8.83 0.24
C GLN A 124 -12.85 9.47 -1.05
N ARG A 125 -12.08 10.37 -1.67
CA ARG A 125 -12.56 11.22 -2.77
C ARG A 125 -12.84 10.41 -4.04
N LEU A 126 -11.97 9.47 -4.38
CA LEU A 126 -12.12 8.70 -5.62
C LEU A 126 -13.31 7.73 -5.61
N PRO A 127 -13.56 6.95 -4.53
CA PRO A 127 -14.80 6.20 -4.39
C PRO A 127 -16.03 7.10 -4.50
N ARG A 128 -15.96 8.32 -3.93
CA ARG A 128 -17.07 9.28 -4.00
C ARG A 128 -17.35 9.76 -5.42
N TYR A 129 -16.34 9.98 -6.27
CA TYR A 129 -16.58 10.33 -7.67
C TYR A 129 -17.33 9.23 -8.42
N GLN A 130 -17.03 7.95 -8.14
CA GLN A 130 -17.76 6.85 -8.74
C GLN A 130 -19.25 6.91 -8.38
N LEU A 131 -19.58 7.09 -7.10
CA LEU A 131 -20.97 7.21 -6.63
C LEU A 131 -21.69 8.43 -7.23
N LEU A 132 -20.99 9.56 -7.36
CA LEU A 132 -21.53 10.78 -7.96
C LEU A 132 -21.79 10.60 -9.46
N LEU A 133 -20.88 9.97 -10.20
CA LEU A 133 -21.07 9.67 -11.63
C LEU A 133 -22.17 8.63 -11.87
N GLU A 134 -22.29 7.62 -11.01
CA GLU A 134 -23.40 6.66 -11.05
C GLU A 134 -24.74 7.36 -10.82
N THR A 135 -24.81 8.27 -9.85
CA THR A 135 -26.01 9.05 -9.58
C THR A 135 -26.32 9.99 -10.73
N LEU A 136 -25.31 10.65 -11.31
CA LEU A 136 -25.48 11.53 -12.46
C LEU A 136 -26.02 10.75 -13.66
N LEU A 137 -25.44 9.59 -13.99
CA LEU A 137 -25.87 8.76 -15.11
C LEU A 137 -27.34 8.32 -14.96
N LYS A 138 -27.73 7.88 -13.76
CA LYS A 138 -29.10 7.44 -13.46
C LYS A 138 -30.15 8.55 -13.63
N ASN A 139 -29.76 9.81 -13.45
CA ASN A 139 -30.66 10.97 -13.52
C ASN A 139 -30.49 11.77 -14.82
N THR A 140 -29.72 11.26 -15.79
CA THR A 140 -29.50 11.90 -17.09
C THR A 140 -30.28 11.13 -18.15
N ASP A 141 -31.06 11.83 -18.97
CA ASP A 141 -31.80 11.22 -20.07
C ASP A 141 -30.82 10.59 -21.09
N PRO A 142 -31.07 9.36 -21.61
CA PRO A 142 -30.21 8.75 -22.63
C PRO A 142 -30.00 9.59 -23.91
N SER A 143 -30.93 10.51 -24.23
CA SER A 143 -30.81 11.46 -25.34
C SER A 143 -29.93 12.68 -25.02
N HIS A 144 -29.56 12.89 -23.75
CA HIS A 144 -28.71 14.00 -23.35
C HIS A 144 -27.31 13.87 -23.98
N PRO A 145 -26.73 14.94 -24.54
CA PRO A 145 -25.45 14.87 -25.26
C PRO A 145 -24.28 14.36 -24.40
N ASP A 146 -24.33 14.57 -23.09
CA ASP A 146 -23.28 14.14 -22.15
C ASP A 146 -23.51 12.72 -21.60
N TYR A 147 -24.65 12.05 -21.87
CA TYR A 147 -24.97 10.74 -21.29
C TYR A 147 -23.87 9.69 -21.53
N SER A 148 -23.41 9.57 -22.78
CA SER A 148 -22.33 8.65 -23.16
C SER A 148 -20.98 8.97 -22.50
N ASN A 149 -20.69 10.26 -22.34
CA ASN A 149 -19.47 10.69 -21.64
C ASN A 149 -19.54 10.38 -20.15
N ILE A 150 -20.72 10.51 -19.51
CA ILE A 150 -20.90 10.19 -18.10
C ILE A 150 -20.68 8.69 -17.86
N ASP A 151 -21.24 7.81 -18.71
CA ASP A 151 -20.97 6.36 -18.61
C ASP A 151 -19.48 6.06 -18.83
N THR A 152 -18.87 6.65 -19.86
CA THR A 152 -17.43 6.50 -20.12
C THR A 152 -16.57 6.96 -18.93
N ALA A 153 -16.91 8.12 -18.33
CA ALA A 153 -16.24 8.66 -17.15
C ALA A 153 -16.37 7.69 -15.97
N LEU A 154 -17.57 7.12 -15.75
CA LEU A 154 -17.81 6.14 -14.71
C LEU A 154 -16.93 4.89 -14.89
N GLN A 155 -16.87 4.31 -16.09
CA GLN A 155 -16.02 3.15 -16.35
C GLN A 155 -14.54 3.47 -16.16
N LYS A 156 -14.09 4.65 -16.61
CA LYS A 156 -12.71 5.09 -16.38
C LYS A 156 -12.40 5.27 -14.89
N MET A 157 -13.30 5.87 -14.12
CA MET A 157 -13.10 6.03 -12.68
C MET A 157 -13.05 4.70 -11.93
N ARG A 158 -13.87 3.71 -12.33
CA ARG A 158 -13.77 2.34 -11.80
C ARG A 158 -12.40 1.73 -12.07
N LYS A 159 -11.88 1.87 -13.29
CA LYS A 159 -10.53 1.40 -13.65
C LYS A 159 -9.43 2.12 -12.86
N VAL A 160 -9.57 3.42 -12.60
CA VAL A 160 -8.63 4.17 -11.75
C VAL A 160 -8.63 3.62 -10.33
N ASN A 161 -9.80 3.39 -9.72
CA ASN A 161 -9.91 2.82 -8.38
C ASN A 161 -9.28 1.42 -8.31
N GLN A 162 -9.53 0.57 -9.31
CA GLN A 162 -8.90 -0.75 -9.41
C GLN A 162 -7.37 -0.64 -9.50
N ALA A 163 -6.86 0.22 -10.39
CA ALA A 163 -5.43 0.43 -10.55
C ALA A 163 -4.76 0.95 -9.26
N ILE A 164 -5.42 1.82 -8.51
CA ILE A 164 -4.91 2.30 -7.21
C ILE A 164 -4.83 1.15 -6.21
N ASN A 165 -5.87 0.33 -6.11
CA ASN A 165 -5.89 -0.80 -5.20
C ASN A 165 -4.80 -1.83 -5.55
N GLU A 166 -4.62 -2.13 -6.83
CA GLU A 166 -3.54 -3.00 -7.31
C GLU A 166 -2.16 -2.41 -7.00
N LYS A 167 -1.95 -1.11 -7.26
CA LYS A 167 -0.68 -0.45 -6.96
C LYS A 167 -0.38 -0.32 -5.47
N LYS A 168 -1.41 -0.23 -4.63
CA LYS A 168 -1.28 -0.31 -3.18
C LYS A 168 -0.80 -1.69 -2.75
N ARG A 169 -1.42 -2.75 -3.25
CA ARG A 169 -0.97 -4.13 -3.00
C ARG A 169 0.48 -4.34 -3.48
N ASP A 170 0.84 -3.84 -4.65
CA ASP A 170 2.23 -3.90 -5.15
C ASP A 170 3.20 -3.16 -4.23
N TYR A 171 2.79 -1.98 -3.73
CA TYR A 171 3.61 -1.17 -2.83
C TYR A 171 3.84 -1.86 -1.48
N GLU A 172 2.79 -2.41 -0.88
CA GLU A 172 2.86 -3.19 0.37
C GLU A 172 3.74 -4.42 0.20
N ASN A 173 3.58 -5.15 -0.91
CA ASN A 173 4.42 -6.30 -1.22
C ASN A 173 5.91 -5.90 -1.37
N ARG A 174 6.22 -4.84 -2.12
CA ARG A 174 7.60 -4.33 -2.23
C ARG A 174 8.19 -3.96 -0.87
N LYS A 175 7.42 -3.29 -0.02
CA LYS A 175 7.82 -2.96 1.35
C LYS A 175 8.12 -4.22 2.17
N LYS A 176 7.26 -5.24 2.07
CA LYS A 176 7.47 -6.54 2.74
C LYS A 176 8.74 -7.23 2.26
N ILE A 177 8.96 -7.33 0.95
CA ILE A 177 10.19 -7.92 0.39
C ILE A 177 11.44 -7.16 0.86
N SER A 178 11.40 -5.83 0.88
CA SER A 178 12.50 -5.00 1.38
C SER A 178 12.78 -5.24 2.88
N GLN A 179 11.74 -5.41 3.70
CA GLN A 179 11.90 -5.76 5.12
C GLN A 179 12.53 -7.13 5.29
N ILE A 180 12.08 -8.13 4.52
CA ILE A 180 12.68 -9.48 4.52
C ILE A 180 14.16 -9.40 4.19
N THR A 181 14.55 -8.68 3.14
CA THR A 181 15.97 -8.52 2.78
C THR A 181 16.79 -7.84 3.87
N ALA A 182 16.22 -6.88 4.59
CA ALA A 182 16.93 -6.20 5.68
C ALA A 182 17.16 -7.12 6.89
N LEU A 183 16.24 -8.04 7.18
CA LEU A 183 16.32 -9.01 8.28
C LEU A 183 17.30 -10.14 7.98
N VAL A 184 17.37 -10.61 6.74
CA VAL A 184 18.18 -11.79 6.37
C VAL A 184 19.67 -11.43 6.30
N LYS A 185 20.46 -12.04 7.18
CA LYS A 185 21.92 -11.89 7.26
C LYS A 185 22.62 -13.10 6.66
N THR A 186 23.79 -12.87 6.08
CA THR A 186 24.66 -13.91 5.54
C THR A 186 26.05 -13.79 6.13
N LYS A 187 26.65 -14.88 6.60
CA LYS A 187 28.03 -14.88 7.10
C LYS A 187 29.06 -14.80 5.96
N ASP A 188 28.75 -15.38 4.79
CA ASP A 188 29.74 -15.63 3.74
C ASP A 188 29.24 -15.36 2.29
N LYS A 189 28.04 -14.78 2.10
CA LYS A 189 27.42 -14.63 0.76
C LYS A 189 26.95 -13.21 0.48
N THR A 190 27.84 -12.41 -0.10
CA THR A 190 27.44 -11.14 -0.71
C THR A 190 26.42 -11.38 -1.85
N GLY A 191 25.40 -10.54 -1.95
CA GLY A 191 24.46 -10.54 -3.08
C GLY A 191 23.24 -11.46 -2.98
N ILE A 192 22.94 -12.08 -1.83
CA ILE A 192 21.71 -12.88 -1.66
C ILE A 192 20.44 -12.07 -1.94
N GLU A 193 20.49 -10.76 -1.64
CA GLU A 193 19.41 -9.80 -1.87
C GLU A 193 18.92 -9.83 -3.33
N SER A 194 19.83 -10.01 -4.29
CA SER A 194 19.48 -10.09 -5.72
C SER A 194 18.64 -11.32 -6.09
N TYR A 195 18.67 -12.38 -5.27
CA TYR A 195 17.84 -13.57 -5.44
C TYR A 195 16.48 -13.47 -4.73
N ILE A 196 16.39 -12.58 -3.73
CA ILE A 196 15.14 -12.32 -2.98
C ILE A 196 14.32 -11.23 -3.68
N VAL A 197 14.98 -10.18 -4.19
CA VAL A 197 14.33 -9.05 -4.84
C VAL A 197 14.19 -9.33 -6.34
N ALA A 198 12.96 -9.59 -6.78
CA ALA A 198 12.62 -9.62 -8.20
C ALA A 198 11.31 -8.85 -8.45
N PRO A 199 11.13 -8.21 -9.63
CA PRO A 199 9.94 -7.41 -9.92
C PRO A 199 8.61 -8.17 -9.80
N HIS A 200 8.62 -9.47 -10.10
CA HIS A 200 7.46 -10.36 -10.03
C HIS A 200 7.31 -11.06 -8.68
N ARG A 201 8.22 -10.85 -7.72
CA ARG A 201 8.23 -11.56 -6.43
C ARG A 201 7.10 -11.09 -5.54
N VAL A 202 6.27 -12.02 -5.10
CA VAL A 202 5.22 -11.75 -4.12
C VAL A 202 5.38 -12.70 -2.94
N CYS A 203 5.40 -12.17 -1.72
CA CYS A 203 5.39 -13.00 -0.52
C CYS A 203 3.96 -13.45 -0.22
N ILE A 204 3.69 -14.73 -0.41
CA ILE A 204 2.37 -15.37 -0.28
C ILE A 204 2.07 -15.66 1.19
N TYR A 205 3.03 -16.27 1.88
CA TYR A 205 2.87 -16.64 3.29
C TYR A 205 4.21 -16.66 4.00
N ASP A 206 4.21 -16.42 5.30
CA ASP A 206 5.42 -16.50 6.12
C ASP A 206 5.09 -16.74 7.59
N GLY A 207 6.05 -17.27 8.33
CA GLY A 207 5.88 -17.55 9.75
C GLY A 207 7.01 -18.37 10.37
N PRO A 208 7.03 -18.47 11.71
CA PRO A 208 7.96 -19.32 12.42
C PRO A 208 7.61 -20.79 12.16
N LEU A 209 8.59 -21.58 11.73
CA LEU A 209 8.47 -23.03 11.58
C LEU A 209 9.78 -23.71 11.95
N ASP A 210 9.66 -24.89 12.54
CA ASP A 210 10.78 -25.80 12.62
C ASP A 210 11.06 -26.39 11.23
N PHE A 211 12.33 -26.56 10.90
CA PHE A 211 12.75 -27.13 9.63
C PHE A 211 13.95 -28.06 9.77
N ASN A 212 14.09 -28.98 8.81
CA ASN A 212 15.30 -29.77 8.60
C ASN A 212 15.69 -29.71 7.14
N TYR A 213 16.80 -29.03 6.85
CA TYR A 213 17.32 -28.86 5.49
C TYR A 213 18.58 -29.69 5.30
N LYS A 214 18.60 -30.53 4.25
CA LYS A 214 19.71 -31.46 3.94
C LYS A 214 20.12 -32.36 5.10
N SER A 215 19.14 -32.84 5.87
CA SER A 215 19.37 -33.77 7.00
C SER A 215 20.35 -33.24 8.06
N LYS A 216 20.45 -31.91 8.23
CA LYS A 216 21.34 -31.26 9.20
C LYS A 216 20.71 -31.07 10.59
N GLY A 217 19.67 -31.85 10.88
CA GLY A 217 18.90 -31.79 12.12
C GLY A 217 17.81 -30.71 12.12
N ARG A 218 16.84 -30.89 13.01
CA ARG A 218 15.71 -29.99 13.24
C ARG A 218 16.18 -28.66 13.86
N LYS A 219 15.72 -27.53 13.31
CA LYS A 219 16.11 -26.17 13.71
C LYS A 219 14.90 -25.25 13.67
N LYS A 220 14.89 -24.23 14.54
CA LYS A 220 13.89 -23.15 14.51
C LYS A 220 14.19 -22.16 13.39
N GLY A 221 13.20 -21.83 12.58
CA GLY A 221 13.33 -20.92 11.45
C GLY A 221 12.15 -19.97 11.31
N HIS A 222 12.33 -18.98 10.44
CA HIS A 222 11.23 -18.19 9.88
C HIS A 222 11.23 -18.44 8.38
N ILE A 223 10.13 -19.00 7.88
CA ILE A 223 10.04 -19.45 6.49
C ILE A 223 9.23 -18.42 5.72
N TYR A 224 9.67 -18.09 4.51
CA TYR A 224 8.96 -17.21 3.60
C TYR A 224 8.62 -17.97 2.33
N LEU A 225 7.33 -18.19 2.09
CA LEU A 225 6.79 -18.67 0.82
C LEU A 225 6.55 -17.48 -0.09
N MET A 226 7.26 -17.46 -1.22
CA MET A 226 7.03 -16.52 -2.30
C MET A 226 6.39 -17.24 -3.47
N ASN A 227 5.88 -16.50 -4.45
CA ASN A 227 5.19 -17.07 -5.61
C ASN A 227 6.02 -18.02 -6.49
N ASP A 228 7.34 -18.00 -6.38
CA ASP A 228 8.23 -18.87 -7.18
C ASP A 228 9.39 -19.51 -6.37
N ILE A 229 9.58 -19.09 -5.12
CA ILE A 229 10.65 -19.61 -4.24
C ILE A 229 10.17 -19.82 -2.81
N LEU A 230 10.83 -20.75 -2.12
CA LEU A 230 10.80 -20.89 -0.67
C LEU A 230 12.12 -20.39 -0.10
N LEU A 231 12.07 -19.35 0.73
CA LEU A 231 13.22 -18.83 1.47
C LEU A 231 13.21 -19.39 2.90
N ILE A 232 14.27 -20.11 3.24
CA ILE A 232 14.49 -20.73 4.54
C ILE A 232 15.51 -19.89 5.30
N THR A 233 15.14 -19.49 6.50
CA THR A 233 16.00 -18.77 7.43
C THR A 233 16.02 -19.45 8.79
N LYS A 234 17.07 -19.23 9.56
CA LYS A 234 17.20 -19.69 10.93
C LYS A 234 17.01 -18.49 11.87
N ILE A 235 16.18 -18.66 12.90
CA ILE A 235 15.98 -17.65 13.94
C ILE A 235 17.30 -17.46 14.71
N THR A 236 17.65 -16.21 14.97
CA THR A 236 18.82 -15.84 15.78
C THR A 236 18.37 -15.24 17.12
N PRO A 237 19.27 -15.10 18.11
CA PRO A 237 18.96 -14.37 19.34
C PRO A 237 18.67 -12.88 19.13
N ASP A 238 19.16 -12.28 18.05
CA ASP A 238 18.83 -10.90 17.68
C ASP A 238 17.47 -10.90 16.95
N PRO A 239 16.44 -10.26 17.51
CA PRO A 239 15.11 -10.21 16.88
C PRO A 239 15.10 -9.47 15.54
N ASN A 240 16.15 -8.70 15.21
CA ASN A 240 16.28 -7.97 13.96
C ASN A 240 17.16 -8.69 12.93
N ALA A 241 17.53 -9.95 13.20
CA ALA A 241 18.39 -10.73 12.32
C ALA A 241 17.91 -12.17 12.16
N LEU A 242 17.88 -12.63 10.91
CA LEU A 242 17.64 -14.01 10.54
C LEU A 242 18.86 -14.54 9.79
N ASP A 243 19.38 -15.70 10.18
CA ASP A 243 20.50 -16.33 9.47
C ASP A 243 19.96 -17.00 8.19
N TYR A 244 20.48 -16.58 7.02
CA TYR A 244 20.15 -17.23 5.76
C TYR A 244 20.54 -18.73 5.77
N VAL A 245 19.63 -19.58 5.29
CA VAL A 245 19.89 -21.04 5.13
C VAL A 245 19.87 -21.43 3.66
N ALA A 246 18.75 -21.20 2.97
CA ALA A 246 18.57 -21.63 1.58
C ALA A 246 17.44 -20.87 0.88
N ILE A 247 17.57 -20.73 -0.44
CA ILE A 247 16.45 -20.50 -1.36
C ILE A 247 16.26 -21.77 -2.17
N MET A 248 15.00 -22.20 -2.27
CA MET A 248 14.61 -23.33 -3.10
C MET A 248 13.58 -22.86 -4.12
N ASN A 249 13.75 -23.24 -5.38
CA ASN A 249 12.78 -22.95 -6.43
C ASN A 249 11.57 -23.87 -6.26
N LEU A 250 10.36 -23.30 -6.32
CA LEU A 250 9.11 -24.06 -6.17
C LEU A 250 8.76 -24.86 -7.42
N LYS A 251 9.25 -24.43 -8.59
CA LYS A 251 9.08 -25.14 -9.85
C LYS A 251 9.71 -26.53 -9.70
N SER A 252 8.90 -27.56 -9.94
CA SER A 252 9.27 -28.97 -9.80
C SER A 252 9.45 -29.48 -8.35
N MET A 253 8.98 -28.74 -7.34
CA MET A 253 8.80 -29.31 -6.00
C MET A 253 7.63 -30.28 -5.95
N ILE A 254 7.82 -31.37 -5.21
CA ILE A 254 6.74 -32.30 -4.85
C ILE A 254 6.50 -32.14 -3.34
N PRO A 255 5.36 -31.57 -2.92
CA PRO A 255 4.98 -31.51 -1.52
C PRO A 255 4.31 -32.81 -1.07
N THR A 256 4.84 -33.41 -0.01
CA THR A 256 4.25 -34.58 0.66
C THR A 256 4.01 -34.23 2.12
N LEU A 257 2.80 -34.47 2.62
CA LEU A 257 2.43 -34.26 4.02
C LEU A 257 2.18 -35.61 4.69
N GLU A 258 3.00 -35.95 5.69
CA GLU A 258 2.85 -37.16 6.50
C GLU A 258 3.14 -36.82 7.97
N ASN A 259 2.25 -37.19 8.90
CA ASN A 259 2.43 -36.95 10.34
C ASN A 259 2.82 -35.50 10.70
N ASP A 260 2.13 -34.51 10.11
CA ASP A 260 2.42 -33.08 10.28
C ASP A 260 3.81 -32.64 9.78
N GLU A 261 4.52 -33.48 9.03
CA GLU A 261 5.77 -33.16 8.37
C GLU A 261 5.53 -32.88 6.89
N LEU A 262 5.62 -31.61 6.49
CA LEU A 262 5.60 -31.21 5.09
C LEU A 262 6.99 -31.35 4.49
N THR A 263 7.19 -32.43 3.74
CA THR A 263 8.42 -32.70 3.00
C THR A 263 8.35 -32.09 1.61
N LEU A 264 9.37 -31.30 1.27
CA LEU A 264 9.58 -30.66 -0.02
C LEU A 264 10.85 -31.20 -0.65
N VAL A 265 10.70 -31.90 -1.77
CA VAL A 265 11.82 -32.51 -2.50
C VAL A 265 12.00 -31.84 -3.86
N VAL A 266 13.24 -31.44 -4.17
CA VAL A 266 13.68 -31.01 -5.51
C VAL A 266 15.01 -31.69 -5.83
N SER A 267 15.02 -32.55 -6.84
CA SER A 267 16.21 -33.30 -7.27
C SER A 267 16.90 -34.00 -6.08
N HIS A 268 18.09 -33.54 -5.67
CA HIS A 268 18.88 -34.08 -4.54
C HIS A 268 18.79 -33.24 -3.26
N ARG A 269 17.87 -32.28 -3.18
CA ARG A 269 17.66 -31.44 -2.00
C ARG A 269 16.31 -31.76 -1.38
N SER A 270 16.33 -32.13 -0.11
CA SER A 270 15.13 -32.23 0.72
C SER A 270 15.11 -31.11 1.77
N CYS A 271 13.91 -30.61 2.00
CA CYS A 271 13.57 -29.79 3.15
C CYS A 271 12.33 -30.39 3.80
N ILE A 272 12.38 -30.57 5.12
CA ILE A 272 11.21 -30.93 5.91
C ILE A 272 10.82 -29.68 6.69
N LEU A 273 9.55 -29.29 6.58
CA LEU A 273 8.92 -28.28 7.43
C LEU A 273 8.03 -29.01 8.42
N TYR A 274 8.27 -28.81 9.71
CA TYR A 274 7.45 -29.42 10.76
C TYR A 274 6.30 -28.47 11.05
N LEU A 275 5.08 -28.89 10.73
CA LEU A 275 3.86 -28.13 10.98
C LEU A 275 3.40 -28.41 12.41
N ASP A 276 2.85 -27.39 13.08
CA ASP A 276 2.16 -27.61 14.34
C ASP A 276 0.77 -28.22 14.06
N ASN A 277 0.28 -29.08 14.96
CA ASN A 277 -1.02 -29.76 14.83
C ASN A 277 -2.14 -28.73 14.54
N GLY A 278 -2.58 -28.66 13.27
CA GLY A 278 -3.64 -27.75 12.81
C GLY A 278 -3.20 -26.59 11.91
N ASP A 279 -1.91 -26.45 11.54
CA ASP A 279 -1.48 -25.45 10.55
C ASP A 279 -1.65 -25.94 9.09
N ASP A 280 -2.89 -26.30 8.73
CA ASP A 280 -3.30 -26.68 7.36
C ASP A 280 -3.00 -25.59 6.33
N LYS A 281 -2.78 -24.36 6.80
CA LYS A 281 -2.55 -23.20 5.96
C LYS A 281 -1.20 -23.26 5.25
N TRP A 282 -0.15 -23.80 5.89
CA TRP A 282 1.14 -23.99 5.22
C TRP A 282 1.04 -25.00 4.07
N TYR A 283 0.45 -26.16 4.32
CA TYR A 283 0.31 -27.19 3.29
C TYR A 283 -0.51 -26.71 2.09
N SER A 284 -1.67 -26.11 2.36
CA SER A 284 -2.53 -25.55 1.31
C SER A 284 -1.84 -24.43 0.52
N SER A 285 -1.21 -23.46 1.21
CA SER A 285 -0.52 -22.34 0.57
C SER A 285 0.64 -22.80 -0.32
N VAL A 286 1.48 -23.72 0.18
CA VAL A 286 2.61 -24.26 -0.59
C VAL A 286 2.11 -25.03 -1.81
N THR A 287 1.10 -25.89 -1.65
CA THR A 287 0.55 -26.71 -2.74
C THR A 287 -0.11 -25.85 -3.82
N GLU A 288 -0.89 -24.84 -3.44
CA GLU A 288 -1.51 -23.89 -4.39
C GLU A 288 -0.47 -23.05 -5.12
N THR A 289 0.57 -22.60 -4.42
CA THR A 289 1.66 -21.82 -5.02
C THR A 289 2.45 -22.65 -6.03
N ILE A 290 2.80 -23.90 -5.70
CA ILE A 290 3.51 -24.81 -6.63
C ILE A 290 2.66 -25.08 -7.88
N LYS A 291 1.33 -25.26 -7.74
CA LYS A 291 0.43 -25.44 -8.88
C LYS A 291 0.34 -24.20 -9.80
N SER A 292 0.67 -23.02 -9.26
CA SER A 292 0.61 -21.75 -9.97
C SER A 292 1.95 -21.34 -10.62
N CYS A 293 3.02 -22.14 -10.43
CA CYS A 293 4.38 -21.90 -10.93
C CYS A 293 4.61 -22.36 -12.39
#